data_AF-A0A9P7XC16-F1
#
_entry.id   AF-A0A9P7XC16-F1
#
_cell.length_a   1.000
_cell.length_b   1.000
_cell.length_c   1.000
_cell.angle_alpha   90.00
_cell.angle_beta   90.00
_cell.angle_gamma   90.00
#
_symmetry.space_group_name_H-M   'P 1'
#
loop_
_entity.id
_entity.type
_entity.pdbx_description
1 polymer ?
#
loop_
_entity_poly.entity_id
_entity_poly.type
_entity_poly.pdbx_seq_one_letter_code
_entity_poly.pdbx_strand_id
1 'polypeptide(L)'
;MHIQPTFPNILLAASTFGAANAFFKDPLNGTFTKVPNGGLLVYYENRGDGDTSNGGKGLTAFPPGFRMISGNAAKRAQIYPIGEGSQGELAERAIIGSCLRYNTADSVGYNYYGFPTTDCEAGLNARLQMPTCWDGVNLWLPGSAHVSYLSGVDNGVCDEAHPVYLMHLFYEITWDLSSFRDRWVPQGYSWPFVYSNSDPTGFGWHGDFYNGWDQTVLQNAINNCNDPNNPDQAGGLASACPYLTVVDATTAGACKIKNVEVTQSQGIVGPLATLPGCNPLQYGPCNATLYPFGTSPCPATGPTCSGTTTSVVGTTTTTSATNTGTATSGTYLGCYVDAGTPRTLAGYTVTNEVMTNPLCVQTCANLGYLYAGTGD
;
A
#
# COMPACT_ATOMS: atom_id res chain seq x y z
N MET A 1 -21.56 3.50 -7.72
CA MET A 1 -21.25 2.15 -7.27
C MET A 1 -20.56 2.24 -5.92
N HIS A 2 -20.97 1.40 -4.99
CA HIS A 2 -20.15 0.95 -3.85
C HIS A 2 -19.80 -0.47 -4.25
N ILE A 3 -18.68 -0.75 -4.92
CA ILE A 3 -18.29 -2.16 -5.10
C ILE A 3 -17.73 -2.61 -3.78
N GLN A 4 -18.38 -3.55 -3.10
CA GLN A 4 -17.99 -3.93 -1.73
C GLN A 4 -17.58 -5.41 -1.67
N PRO A 5 -16.42 -5.76 -2.26
CA PRO A 5 -15.98 -7.14 -2.41
C PRO A 5 -15.46 -7.67 -1.08
N THR A 6 -16.29 -8.47 -0.43
CA THR A 6 -15.77 -9.62 0.30
C THR A 6 -14.88 -10.43 -0.65
N PHE A 7 -13.73 -10.88 -0.15
CA PHE A 7 -12.54 -11.18 -0.95
C PHE A 7 -12.63 -12.30 -2.03
N PRO A 8 -13.75 -13.03 -2.22
CA PRO A 8 -13.85 -13.98 -3.32
C PRO A 8 -15.08 -13.85 -4.26
N ASN A 9 -15.82 -12.74 -4.28
CA ASN A 9 -17.09 -12.68 -5.03
C ASN A 9 -17.04 -11.94 -6.39
N ILE A 10 -15.99 -11.18 -6.71
CA ILE A 10 -15.86 -10.49 -8.01
C ILE A 10 -14.72 -11.08 -8.81
N LEU A 11 -14.95 -11.21 -10.13
CA LEU A 11 -14.13 -11.92 -11.09
C LEU A 11 -12.61 -11.80 -10.85
N LEU A 12 -12.05 -12.85 -10.22
CA LEU A 12 -10.62 -13.17 -10.18
C LEU A 12 -9.70 -12.05 -9.64
N ALA A 13 -10.22 -11.19 -8.75
CA ALA A 13 -9.48 -10.09 -8.13
C ALA A 13 -8.65 -9.28 -9.15
N ALA A 14 -9.33 -8.55 -10.03
CA ALA A 14 -8.77 -7.81 -11.17
C ALA A 14 -7.68 -6.76 -10.86
N SER A 15 -7.26 -6.62 -9.60
CA SER A 15 -6.12 -5.82 -9.18
C SER A 15 -5.38 -6.52 -8.05
N THR A 16 -4.05 -6.40 -8.01
CA THR A 16 -3.25 -6.92 -6.88
C THR A 16 -3.06 -5.84 -5.84
N PHE A 17 -3.34 -6.19 -4.57
CA PHE A 17 -3.27 -5.29 -3.43
C PHE A 17 -2.21 -5.76 -2.44
N GLY A 18 -1.26 -4.87 -2.11
CA GLY A 18 -0.26 -5.08 -1.07
C GLY A 18 -0.60 -4.25 0.17
N ALA A 19 -0.46 -4.83 1.36
CA ALA A 19 -0.59 -4.13 2.64
C ALA A 19 0.18 -4.87 3.75
N ALA A 20 0.68 -4.13 4.73
CA ALA A 20 1.39 -4.74 5.86
C ALA A 20 0.44 -5.52 6.79
N ASN A 21 0.91 -6.66 7.30
CA ASN A 21 0.14 -7.55 8.17
C ASN A 21 0.43 -7.24 9.65
N ALA A 22 -0.58 -7.24 10.51
CA ALA A 22 -0.39 -7.08 11.96
C ALA A 22 0.14 -8.36 12.64
N PHE A 23 1.00 -8.17 13.63
CA PHE A 23 1.57 -9.19 14.52
C PHE A 23 1.46 -8.74 15.97
N PHE A 24 1.04 -9.64 16.87
CA PHE A 24 1.16 -9.47 18.32
C PHE A 24 2.57 -9.87 18.76
N LYS A 25 3.32 -8.95 19.36
CA LYS A 25 4.57 -9.22 20.05
C LYS A 25 4.29 -9.54 21.51
N ASP A 26 4.54 -10.78 21.90
CA ASP A 26 4.35 -11.27 23.26
C ASP A 26 5.22 -10.47 24.28
N PRO A 27 4.62 -9.86 25.33
CA PRO A 27 5.37 -9.13 26.35
C PRO A 27 6.28 -9.99 27.22
N LEU A 28 6.01 -11.29 27.37
CA LEU A 28 6.69 -12.21 28.28
C LEU A 28 7.92 -12.87 27.65
N ASN A 29 7.85 -13.19 26.35
CA ASN A 29 8.92 -13.91 25.63
C ASN A 29 9.40 -13.23 24.34
N GLY A 30 8.74 -12.14 23.90
CA GLY A 30 9.16 -11.35 22.75
C GLY A 30 8.79 -11.92 21.37
N THR A 31 8.18 -13.10 21.28
CA THR A 31 7.82 -13.73 20.00
C THR A 31 6.64 -13.04 19.29
N PHE A 32 6.59 -13.15 17.97
CA PHE A 32 5.59 -12.53 17.10
C PHE A 32 4.56 -13.56 16.63
N THR A 33 3.30 -13.38 17.01
CA THR A 33 2.16 -14.17 16.50
C THR A 33 1.39 -13.34 15.47
N LYS A 34 1.09 -13.88 14.28
CA LYS A 34 0.27 -13.15 13.29
C LYS A 34 -1.13 -12.91 13.86
N VAL A 35 -1.67 -11.69 13.71
CA VAL A 35 -3.03 -11.36 14.17
C VAL A 35 -4.07 -11.82 13.14
N PRO A 36 -5.14 -12.53 13.55
CA PRO A 36 -6.26 -12.86 12.67
C PRO A 36 -6.95 -11.60 12.12
N ASN A 37 -7.63 -11.72 10.99
CA ASN A 37 -8.41 -10.64 10.38
C ASN A 37 -9.54 -11.19 9.50
N GLY A 38 -10.53 -10.35 9.22
CA GLY A 38 -11.66 -10.67 8.33
C GLY A 38 -11.32 -10.70 6.83
N GLY A 39 -10.04 -10.55 6.45
CA GLY A 39 -9.61 -10.27 5.08
C GLY A 39 -9.57 -8.77 4.78
N LEU A 40 -9.03 -8.43 3.61
CA LEU A 40 -9.04 -7.07 3.05
C LEU A 40 -10.38 -6.84 2.33
N LEU A 41 -10.99 -5.68 2.55
CA LEU A 41 -12.11 -5.17 1.77
C LEU A 41 -11.59 -4.04 0.88
N VAL A 42 -12.00 -4.04 -0.39
CA VAL A 42 -11.45 -3.16 -1.44
C VAL A 42 -12.60 -2.44 -2.14
N TYR A 43 -13.00 -1.31 -1.58
CA TYR A 43 -14.13 -0.55 -2.08
C TYR A 43 -13.77 0.25 -3.33
N TYR A 44 -14.57 0.12 -4.39
CA TYR A 44 -14.54 1.00 -5.57
C TYR A 44 -15.76 1.91 -5.48
N GLU A 45 -15.55 3.22 -5.35
CA GLU A 45 -16.60 4.18 -5.03
C GLU A 45 -16.66 5.38 -6.00
N ASN A 46 -17.86 5.71 -6.48
CA ASN A 46 -18.09 6.97 -7.19
C ASN A 46 -17.99 8.13 -6.18
N ARG A 47 -16.92 8.93 -6.25
CA ARG A 47 -16.61 10.02 -5.32
C ARG A 47 -16.09 11.25 -6.06
N GLY A 48 -16.15 12.40 -5.40
CA GLY A 48 -15.59 13.67 -5.87
C GLY A 48 -16.45 14.40 -6.90
N ASP A 49 -16.13 15.67 -7.10
CA ASP A 49 -16.89 16.62 -7.91
C ASP A 49 -16.84 16.28 -9.41
N GLY A 50 -15.98 15.34 -9.81
CA GLY A 50 -15.89 14.79 -11.15
C GLY A 50 -16.97 13.77 -11.50
N ASP A 51 -17.66 13.15 -10.53
CA ASP A 51 -18.70 12.17 -10.84
C ASP A 51 -19.94 12.81 -11.48
N THR A 52 -20.59 12.09 -12.40
CA THR A 52 -21.80 12.59 -13.08
C THR A 52 -22.97 12.85 -12.13
N SER A 53 -23.08 12.17 -10.98
CA SER A 53 -24.13 12.46 -9.99
C SER A 53 -23.95 13.84 -9.35
N ASN A 54 -22.71 14.33 -9.29
CA ASN A 54 -22.34 15.63 -8.74
C ASN A 54 -22.32 16.74 -9.83
N GLY A 55 -22.73 16.42 -11.07
CA GLY A 55 -22.67 17.34 -12.21
C GLY A 55 -21.28 17.42 -12.88
N GLY A 56 -20.36 16.53 -12.51
CA GLY A 56 -19.03 16.43 -13.09
C GLY A 56 -18.99 15.80 -14.49
N LYS A 57 -17.78 15.66 -15.03
CA LYS A 57 -17.54 15.13 -16.39
C LYS A 57 -17.66 13.59 -16.50
N GLY A 58 -17.75 12.89 -15.37
CA GLY A 58 -17.64 11.44 -15.25
C GLY A 58 -16.27 10.99 -14.77
N LEU A 59 -16.25 9.88 -14.04
CA LEU A 59 -15.02 9.24 -13.55
C LEU A 59 -14.42 8.34 -14.64
N THR A 60 -13.09 8.21 -14.65
CA THR A 60 -12.34 7.45 -15.65
C THR A 60 -11.90 6.09 -15.08
N ALA A 61 -12.12 5.02 -15.85
CA ALA A 61 -11.59 3.70 -15.53
C ALA A 61 -10.07 3.68 -15.68
N PHE A 62 -9.38 3.08 -14.70
CA PHE A 62 -7.93 2.95 -14.69
C PHE A 62 -7.40 2.39 -16.02
N PRO A 63 -6.40 3.03 -16.67
CA PRO A 63 -5.83 2.52 -17.90
C PRO A 63 -4.97 1.25 -17.66
N PRO A 64 -4.79 0.38 -18.67
CA PRO A 64 -3.97 -0.82 -18.52
C PRO A 64 -2.53 -0.50 -18.06
N GLY A 65 -2.03 -1.23 -17.06
CA GLY A 65 -0.69 -1.03 -16.51
C GLY A 65 -0.55 0.15 -15.52
N PHE A 66 -1.63 0.90 -15.26
CA PHE A 66 -1.68 1.89 -14.19
C PHE A 66 -1.41 1.28 -12.82
N ARG A 67 -0.64 1.96 -11.98
CA ARG A 67 -0.36 1.55 -10.60
C ARG A 67 -0.06 2.75 -9.70
N MET A 68 -0.41 2.65 -8.42
CA MET A 68 -0.16 3.70 -7.43
C MET A 68 0.02 3.09 -6.04
N ILE A 69 0.59 3.88 -5.13
CA ILE A 69 0.76 3.53 -3.70
C ILE A 69 0.18 4.66 -2.86
N SER A 70 -0.56 4.31 -1.81
CA SER A 70 -0.96 5.19 -0.72
C SER A 70 -0.20 4.81 0.55
N GLY A 71 0.20 5.82 1.34
CA GLY A 71 1.04 5.63 2.53
C GLY A 71 2.52 5.42 2.24
N ASN A 72 3.26 4.99 3.27
CA ASN A 72 4.70 4.82 3.20
C ASN A 72 5.20 3.80 4.23
N ALA A 73 5.69 2.65 3.77
CA ALA A 73 6.20 1.56 4.61
C ALA A 73 7.30 1.98 5.62
N ALA A 74 8.06 3.02 5.33
CA ALA A 74 9.12 3.52 6.20
C ALA A 74 8.63 4.48 7.29
N LYS A 75 7.43 5.05 7.18
CA LYS A 75 6.95 6.12 8.06
C LYS A 75 6.73 5.64 9.51
N ARG A 76 7.04 6.47 10.50
CA ARG A 76 6.93 6.13 11.95
C ARG A 76 6.31 7.21 12.84
N ALA A 77 5.99 8.38 12.30
CA ALA A 77 5.31 9.44 13.01
C ALA A 77 4.41 10.21 12.03
N GLN A 78 3.50 11.01 12.58
CA GLN A 78 2.84 12.08 11.85
C GLN A 78 3.85 13.21 11.57
N ILE A 79 3.77 13.83 10.38
CA ILE A 79 4.73 14.85 9.93
C ILE A 79 4.03 16.20 9.66
N TYR A 80 2.77 16.18 9.20
CA TYR A 80 2.01 17.36 8.82
C TYR A 80 0.89 17.66 9.86
N PRO A 81 0.67 18.93 10.24
CA PRO A 81 -0.45 19.32 11.10
C PRO A 81 -1.80 19.01 10.45
N ILE A 82 -2.71 18.35 11.17
CA ILE A 82 -4.05 18.00 10.68
C ILE A 82 -4.78 19.25 10.16
N GLY A 83 -5.28 19.20 8.92
CA GLY A 83 -5.97 20.30 8.28
C GLY A 83 -5.09 21.31 7.55
N GLU A 84 -3.78 21.04 7.36
CA GLU A 84 -2.91 21.84 6.47
C GLU A 84 -3.43 21.86 5.02
N GLY A 85 -4.05 20.78 4.55
CA GLY A 85 -4.62 20.67 3.20
C GLY A 85 -3.61 20.45 2.07
N SER A 86 -2.31 20.34 2.38
CA SER A 86 -1.30 19.96 1.39
C SER A 86 -1.40 18.47 1.05
N GLN A 87 -0.98 18.07 -0.15
CA GLN A 87 -1.01 16.65 -0.55
C GLN A 87 -0.21 15.72 0.38
N GLY A 88 0.76 16.26 1.13
CA GLY A 88 1.44 15.52 2.20
C GLY A 88 0.53 15.23 3.41
N GLU A 89 -0.22 16.24 3.86
CA GLU A 89 -1.23 16.09 4.93
C GLU A 89 -2.42 15.23 4.50
N LEU A 90 -2.92 15.41 3.27
CA LEU A 90 -3.96 14.56 2.69
C LEU A 90 -3.52 13.08 2.66
N ALA A 91 -2.25 12.80 2.34
CA ALA A 91 -1.68 11.46 2.40
C ALA A 91 -1.51 10.89 3.83
N GLU A 92 -1.48 11.74 4.87
CA GLU A 92 -1.58 11.27 6.26
C GLU A 92 -3.04 11.00 6.63
N ARG A 93 -3.95 11.93 6.28
CA ARG A 93 -5.38 11.83 6.57
C ARG A 93 -6.06 10.67 5.85
N ALA A 94 -5.55 10.28 4.68
CA ALA A 94 -5.96 9.10 3.94
C ALA A 94 -5.74 7.78 4.70
N ILE A 95 -4.90 7.76 5.73
CA ILE A 95 -4.58 6.55 6.51
C ILE A 95 -4.99 6.78 7.97
N ILE A 96 -6.28 6.52 8.22
CA ILE A 96 -6.92 6.69 9.51
C ILE A 96 -7.59 5.38 9.94
N GLY A 97 -7.30 4.93 11.15
CA GLY A 97 -7.93 3.74 11.70
C GLY A 97 -9.12 4.08 12.59
N SER A 98 -9.93 3.07 12.89
CA SER A 98 -11.02 3.10 13.86
C SER A 98 -10.86 1.97 14.87
N CYS A 99 -10.87 2.32 16.15
CA CYS A 99 -10.82 1.38 17.26
C CYS A 99 -12.26 0.93 17.52
N LEU A 100 -12.63 -0.27 17.08
CA LEU A 100 -14.01 -0.75 17.17
C LEU A 100 -14.31 -1.22 18.59
N ARG A 101 -15.38 -0.65 19.16
CA ARG A 101 -15.85 -0.91 20.52
C ARG A 101 -17.37 -0.87 20.48
N TYR A 102 -18.03 -1.92 21.00
CA TYR A 102 -19.49 -2.11 20.91
C TYR A 102 -20.11 -2.56 22.25
N ASN A 103 -19.40 -2.36 23.37
CA ASN A 103 -19.57 -3.18 24.57
C ASN A 103 -20.59 -2.60 25.56
N THR A 104 -20.72 -1.28 25.57
CA THR A 104 -21.60 -0.47 26.43
C THR A 104 -21.92 0.86 25.74
N ALA A 105 -22.92 1.60 26.23
CA ALA A 105 -23.19 2.97 25.78
C ALA A 105 -21.97 3.92 25.97
N ASP A 106 -21.11 3.63 26.96
CA ASP A 106 -19.93 4.43 27.31
C ASP A 106 -18.65 4.02 26.55
N SER A 107 -18.70 2.94 25.74
CA SER A 107 -17.56 2.44 24.96
C SER A 107 -17.81 2.63 23.46
N VAL A 108 -18.03 3.88 23.07
CA VAL A 108 -18.08 4.29 21.65
C VAL A 108 -16.69 4.10 21.02
N GLY A 109 -16.64 3.52 19.82
CA GLY A 109 -15.42 3.43 19.03
C GLY A 109 -14.88 4.80 18.59
N TYR A 110 -13.58 4.91 18.34
CA TYR A 110 -12.93 6.19 18.03
C TYR A 110 -11.86 6.05 16.95
N ASN A 111 -11.65 7.13 16.18
CA ASN A 111 -10.64 7.14 15.11
C ASN A 111 -9.25 7.52 15.62
N TYR A 112 -8.20 6.97 15.02
CA TYR A 112 -6.80 7.17 15.41
C TYR A 112 -5.86 7.28 14.19
N TYR A 113 -4.71 7.91 14.40
CA TYR A 113 -3.54 7.84 13.53
C TYR A 113 -2.44 7.03 14.22
N GLY A 114 -1.62 6.30 13.45
CA GLY A 114 -0.66 5.36 14.01
C GLY A 114 -1.35 4.12 14.57
N PHE A 115 -1.08 3.78 15.83
CA PHE A 115 -1.81 2.77 16.61
C PHE A 115 -2.57 3.40 17.79
N PRO A 116 -3.71 2.82 18.21
CA PRO A 116 -4.42 3.23 19.42
C PRO A 116 -3.70 2.72 20.69
N THR A 117 -4.19 3.17 21.85
CA THR A 117 -3.68 2.81 23.18
C THR A 117 -4.67 1.97 24.00
N THR A 118 -5.79 1.56 23.40
CA THR A 118 -6.84 0.71 24.02
C THR A 118 -7.02 -0.56 23.21
N ASP A 119 -7.61 -1.60 23.81
CA ASP A 119 -7.65 -2.96 23.26
C ASP A 119 -8.59 -3.17 22.06
N CYS A 120 -9.45 -2.19 21.73
CA CYS A 120 -10.37 -2.21 20.58
C CYS A 120 -11.13 -3.53 20.51
N GLU A 121 -12.01 -3.75 21.49
CA GLU A 121 -12.55 -5.07 21.85
C GLU A 121 -13.36 -5.74 20.73
N ALA A 122 -13.83 -4.98 19.73
CA ALA A 122 -14.52 -5.49 18.55
C ALA A 122 -13.69 -5.45 17.26
N GLY A 123 -12.41 -5.06 17.34
CA GLY A 123 -11.43 -5.11 16.27
C GLY A 123 -10.64 -3.82 16.05
N LEU A 124 -9.40 -3.98 15.58
CA LEU A 124 -8.58 -2.89 15.07
C LEU A 124 -8.84 -2.73 13.58
N ASN A 125 -9.61 -1.72 13.21
CA ASN A 125 -10.01 -1.46 11.83
C ASN A 125 -9.08 -0.40 11.23
N ALA A 126 -8.15 -0.80 10.36
CA ALA A 126 -7.33 0.17 9.63
C ALA A 126 -7.93 0.44 8.26
N ARG A 127 -7.94 1.73 7.88
CA ARG A 127 -8.56 2.21 6.66
C ARG A 127 -7.58 3.08 5.88
N LEU A 128 -7.62 2.95 4.56
CA LEU A 128 -6.69 3.60 3.65
C LEU A 128 -7.44 4.04 2.39
N GLN A 129 -7.39 5.33 2.08
CA GLN A 129 -7.87 5.88 0.81
C GLN A 129 -6.70 6.03 -0.17
N MET A 130 -6.99 5.85 -1.46
CA MET A 130 -6.03 6.09 -2.54
C MET A 130 -6.14 7.51 -3.11
N PRO A 131 -5.06 8.01 -3.73
CA PRO A 131 -5.16 9.07 -4.72
C PRO A 131 -6.26 8.76 -5.74
N THR A 132 -7.07 9.77 -6.07
CA THR A 132 -8.25 9.64 -6.96
C THR A 132 -8.14 10.58 -8.18
N CYS A 133 -7.15 11.47 -8.17
CA CYS A 133 -6.88 12.43 -9.22
C CYS A 133 -5.64 11.98 -10.00
N TRP A 134 -5.64 12.12 -11.32
CA TRP A 134 -4.58 11.63 -12.20
C TRP A 134 -4.17 12.68 -13.24
N ASP A 135 -2.88 12.72 -13.58
CA ASP A 135 -2.29 13.64 -14.58
C ASP A 135 -2.78 13.37 -16.02
N GLY A 136 -3.45 12.24 -16.27
CA GLY A 136 -3.98 11.86 -17.58
C GLY A 136 -2.93 11.30 -18.54
N VAL A 137 -1.69 11.09 -18.11
CA VAL A 137 -0.54 10.77 -18.95
C VAL A 137 0.28 9.58 -18.42
N ASN A 138 0.73 9.63 -17.15
CA ASN A 138 1.71 8.68 -16.63
C ASN A 138 1.01 7.51 -15.91
N LEU A 139 1.34 6.28 -16.30
CA LEU A 139 0.83 5.06 -15.64
C LEU A 139 1.51 4.74 -14.30
N TRP A 140 2.65 5.40 -14.04
CA TRP A 140 3.43 5.31 -12.81
C TRP A 140 4.49 6.41 -12.78
N LEU A 141 4.68 7.04 -11.62
CA LEU A 141 5.88 7.80 -11.27
C LEU A 141 6.34 7.42 -9.85
N PRO A 142 7.64 7.54 -9.52
CA PRO A 142 8.16 7.27 -8.18
C PRO A 142 7.39 8.03 -7.10
N GLY A 143 7.07 7.37 -5.98
CA GLY A 143 6.30 7.98 -4.89
C GLY A 143 4.87 8.38 -5.27
N SER A 144 4.29 7.74 -6.29
CA SER A 144 2.95 8.05 -6.81
C SER A 144 2.79 9.46 -7.39
N ALA A 145 3.88 10.15 -7.78
CA ALA A 145 3.88 11.56 -8.23
C ALA A 145 3.18 11.87 -9.58
N HIS A 146 2.29 10.99 -10.03
CA HIS A 146 1.40 11.13 -11.19
C HIS A 146 -0.09 11.20 -10.77
N VAL A 147 -0.36 11.08 -9.46
CA VAL A 147 -1.69 11.10 -8.87
C VAL A 147 -1.72 11.93 -7.59
N SER A 148 -2.90 12.43 -7.24
CA SER A 148 -3.13 13.19 -6.01
C SER A 148 -4.46 12.84 -5.34
N TYR A 149 -4.62 13.26 -4.08
CA TYR A 149 -5.87 13.11 -3.33
C TYR A 149 -6.83 14.25 -3.66
N LEU A 150 -8.14 13.94 -3.59
CA LEU A 150 -9.18 14.97 -3.58
C LEU A 150 -8.98 15.92 -2.39
N SER A 151 -9.44 17.16 -2.46
CA SER A 151 -9.28 18.14 -1.40
C SER A 151 -9.83 17.70 -0.02
N GLY A 152 -10.88 16.88 0.00
CA GLY A 152 -11.43 16.23 1.20
C GLY A 152 -10.90 14.82 1.49
N VAL A 153 -9.96 14.31 0.67
CA VAL A 153 -9.54 12.90 0.52
C VAL A 153 -10.65 11.98 0.00
N ASP A 154 -11.76 11.89 0.73
CA ASP A 154 -12.94 11.07 0.40
C ASP A 154 -13.78 11.67 -0.73
N ASN A 155 -13.79 13.00 -0.84
CA ASN A 155 -14.63 13.77 -1.76
C ASN A 155 -14.00 15.15 -2.05
N GLY A 156 -14.62 15.94 -2.93
CA GLY A 156 -14.16 17.27 -3.31
C GLY A 156 -13.48 17.32 -4.68
N VAL A 157 -12.57 18.27 -4.87
CA VAL A 157 -11.94 18.57 -6.16
C VAL A 157 -10.56 17.95 -6.32
N CYS A 158 -10.21 17.65 -7.57
CA CYS A 158 -8.82 17.44 -8.00
C CYS A 158 -8.08 18.76 -8.24
N ASP A 159 -6.76 18.74 -8.11
CA ASP A 159 -5.90 19.88 -8.46
C ASP A 159 -5.64 19.99 -9.97
N GLU A 160 -5.13 21.15 -10.41
CA GLU A 160 -4.93 21.47 -11.82
C GLU A 160 -3.88 20.59 -12.54
N ALA A 161 -2.95 19.97 -11.80
CA ALA A 161 -1.96 19.06 -12.36
C ALA A 161 -2.48 17.62 -12.50
N HIS A 162 -3.58 17.28 -11.80
CA HIS A 162 -4.19 15.95 -11.80
C HIS A 162 -5.67 15.98 -12.21
N PRO A 163 -6.04 16.57 -13.36
CA PRO A 163 -7.42 16.91 -13.69
C PRO A 163 -8.33 15.72 -14.05
N VAL A 164 -7.80 14.50 -14.16
CA VAL A 164 -8.58 13.30 -14.50
C VAL A 164 -9.03 12.62 -13.21
N TYR A 165 -10.32 12.65 -12.93
CA TYR A 165 -10.91 11.90 -11.83
C TYR A 165 -10.96 10.41 -12.18
N LEU A 166 -10.40 9.58 -11.32
CA LEU A 166 -10.48 8.14 -11.34
C LEU A 166 -11.62 7.64 -10.46
N MET A 167 -11.89 6.34 -10.52
CA MET A 167 -12.69 5.62 -9.52
C MET A 167 -11.99 5.69 -8.15
N HIS A 168 -12.67 6.10 -7.08
CA HIS A 168 -12.05 6.16 -5.75
C HIS A 168 -11.84 4.76 -5.19
N LEU A 169 -10.68 4.52 -4.58
CA LEU A 169 -10.37 3.26 -3.92
C LEU A 169 -10.17 3.47 -2.43
N PHE A 170 -10.99 2.76 -1.64
CA PHE A 170 -10.96 2.77 -0.19
C PHE A 170 -10.75 1.34 0.30
N TYR A 171 -9.68 1.10 1.06
CA TYR A 171 -9.31 -0.22 1.58
C TYR A 171 -9.56 -0.27 3.09
N GLU A 172 -10.10 -1.39 3.57
CA GLU A 172 -10.36 -1.61 4.99
C GLU A 172 -9.96 -3.02 5.41
N ILE A 173 -9.33 -3.15 6.58
CA ILE A 173 -9.04 -4.45 7.21
C ILE A 173 -9.29 -4.36 8.72
N THR A 174 -10.02 -5.34 9.25
CA THR A 174 -10.25 -5.49 10.69
C THR A 174 -9.41 -6.64 11.24
N TRP A 175 -8.45 -6.34 12.11
CA TRP A 175 -7.71 -7.34 12.88
C TRP A 175 -8.40 -7.63 14.22
N ASP A 176 -8.47 -8.91 14.57
CA ASP A 176 -9.01 -9.38 15.84
C ASP A 176 -7.96 -9.31 16.95
N LEU A 177 -7.96 -8.22 17.71
CA LEU A 177 -7.12 -8.06 18.90
C LEU A 177 -7.67 -8.82 20.12
N SER A 178 -8.95 -9.16 20.13
CA SER A 178 -9.62 -9.81 21.27
C SER A 178 -9.02 -11.19 21.56
N SER A 179 -8.59 -11.91 20.50
CA SER A 179 -7.84 -13.16 20.57
C SER A 179 -6.52 -13.10 21.36
N PHE A 180 -6.01 -11.90 21.66
CA PHE A 180 -4.81 -11.68 22.47
C PHE A 180 -5.06 -11.01 23.82
N ARG A 181 -6.28 -10.57 24.13
CA ARG A 181 -6.58 -9.69 25.28
C ARG A 181 -6.00 -10.20 26.59
N ASP A 182 -6.15 -11.50 26.87
CA ASP A 182 -5.72 -12.09 28.15
C ASP A 182 -4.18 -12.28 28.24
N ARG A 183 -3.41 -11.81 27.24
CA ARG A 183 -1.92 -11.86 27.16
C ARG A 183 -1.25 -10.48 27.30
N TRP A 184 -2.01 -9.39 27.48
CA TRP A 184 -1.47 -8.05 27.74
C TRP A 184 -2.44 -7.21 28.58
N VAL A 185 -1.99 -6.09 29.13
CA VAL A 185 -2.87 -5.17 29.90
C VAL A 185 -2.70 -3.76 29.33
N PRO A 186 -3.76 -3.12 28.77
CA PRO A 186 -3.67 -1.78 28.19
C PRO A 186 -3.24 -0.69 29.20
N GLN A 187 -3.53 -0.89 30.48
CA GLN A 187 -3.17 0.01 31.58
C GLN A 187 -1.99 -0.54 32.40
N GLY A 188 -0.91 -0.97 31.73
CA GLY A 188 0.30 -1.44 32.41
C GLY A 188 1.46 -1.87 31.50
N TYR A 189 1.16 -2.30 30.27
CA TYR A 189 2.17 -2.63 29.25
C TYR A 189 2.09 -1.67 28.07
N SER A 190 3.19 -1.51 27.33
CA SER A 190 3.16 -0.82 26.04
C SER A 190 2.31 -1.61 25.03
N TRP A 191 1.71 -0.90 24.08
CA TRP A 191 1.00 -1.47 22.94
C TRP A 191 1.79 -2.62 22.29
N PRO A 192 1.25 -3.85 22.24
CA PRO A 192 2.01 -5.03 21.84
C PRO A 192 1.92 -5.36 20.34
N PHE A 193 1.10 -4.65 19.56
CA PHE A 193 0.89 -4.95 18.15
C PHE A 193 1.82 -4.13 17.25
N VAL A 194 2.30 -4.76 16.18
CA VAL A 194 3.23 -4.20 15.20
C VAL A 194 2.79 -4.59 13.78
N TYR A 195 3.09 -3.77 12.78
CA TYR A 195 2.99 -4.20 11.38
C TYR A 195 4.28 -4.86 10.88
N SER A 196 4.12 -5.79 9.94
CA SER A 196 5.19 -6.64 9.41
C SER A 196 6.37 -5.89 8.81
N ASN A 197 6.19 -4.64 8.38
CA ASN A 197 7.20 -3.74 7.82
C ASN A 197 8.02 -3.00 8.91
N SER A 198 8.43 -3.71 9.97
CA SER A 198 9.25 -3.18 11.08
C SER A 198 8.58 -2.09 11.93
N ASP A 199 7.24 -2.02 11.98
CA ASP A 199 6.52 -0.84 12.48
C ASP A 199 5.74 -1.08 13.80
N PRO A 200 6.20 -0.56 14.94
CA PRO A 200 5.47 -0.59 16.21
C PRO A 200 4.68 0.70 16.51
N THR A 201 4.65 1.69 15.61
CA THR A 201 3.93 2.96 15.82
C THR A 201 2.68 3.10 14.95
N GLY A 202 2.54 2.26 13.92
CA GLY A 202 1.35 2.13 13.07
C GLY A 202 1.26 3.13 11.93
N PHE A 203 2.19 4.08 11.85
CA PHE A 203 2.24 5.10 10.78
C PHE A 203 2.80 4.56 9.46
N GLY A 204 3.41 3.37 9.46
CA GLY A 204 3.99 2.71 8.30
C GLY A 204 3.00 1.86 7.51
N TRP A 205 1.70 1.92 7.82
CA TRP A 205 0.71 1.26 6.97
C TRP A 205 0.65 1.92 5.59
N HIS A 206 0.38 1.10 4.58
CA HIS A 206 0.39 1.48 3.18
C HIS A 206 -0.43 0.48 2.37
N GLY A 207 -0.83 0.90 1.18
CA GLY A 207 -1.58 0.12 0.22
C GLY A 207 -0.94 0.25 -1.16
N ASP A 208 -0.74 -0.87 -1.84
CA ASP A 208 -0.37 -0.89 -3.26
C ASP A 208 -1.61 -1.13 -4.12
N PHE A 209 -1.69 -0.46 -5.28
CA PHE A 209 -2.67 -0.72 -6.34
C PHE A 209 -1.96 -0.99 -7.66
N TYR A 210 -2.36 -2.07 -8.35
CA TYR A 210 -2.00 -2.37 -9.72
C TYR A 210 -3.27 -2.68 -10.52
N ASN A 211 -3.51 -1.97 -11.62
CA ASN A 211 -4.68 -2.19 -12.44
C ASN A 211 -4.53 -3.41 -13.37
N GLY A 212 -5.47 -4.34 -13.28
CA GLY A 212 -5.70 -5.43 -14.23
C GLY A 212 -7.18 -5.56 -14.65
N TRP A 213 -8.02 -4.55 -14.39
CA TRP A 213 -9.36 -4.49 -14.96
C TRP A 213 -9.29 -4.35 -16.47
N ASP A 214 -10.20 -5.02 -17.17
CA ASP A 214 -10.57 -4.58 -18.51
C ASP A 214 -11.20 -3.19 -18.39
N GLN A 215 -10.58 -2.20 -19.07
CA GLN A 215 -10.98 -0.81 -18.96
C GLN A 215 -12.40 -0.56 -19.50
N THR A 216 -12.87 -1.35 -20.46
CA THR A 216 -14.22 -1.26 -21.01
C THR A 216 -15.24 -1.80 -20.01
N VAL A 217 -14.95 -2.94 -19.37
CA VAL A 217 -15.78 -3.51 -18.30
C VAL A 217 -15.91 -2.54 -17.13
N LEU A 218 -14.78 -2.00 -16.65
CA LEU A 218 -14.78 -1.06 -15.53
C LEU A 218 -15.49 0.26 -15.90
N GLN A 219 -15.23 0.84 -17.08
CA GLN A 219 -15.89 2.09 -17.48
C GLN A 219 -17.41 1.91 -17.64
N ASN A 220 -17.86 0.76 -18.14
CA ASN A 220 -19.30 0.47 -18.18
C ASN A 220 -19.90 0.31 -16.78
N ALA A 221 -19.20 -0.29 -15.83
CA ALA A 221 -19.64 -0.36 -14.44
C ALA A 221 -19.69 1.04 -13.79
N ILE A 222 -18.67 1.89 -13.98
CA ILE A 222 -18.65 3.29 -13.53
C ILE A 222 -19.90 4.05 -14.03
N ASN A 223 -20.19 3.94 -15.33
CA ASN A 223 -21.20 4.76 -16.00
C ASN A 223 -22.64 4.27 -15.76
N ASN A 224 -22.86 2.98 -15.47
CA ASN A 224 -24.19 2.37 -15.49
C ASN A 224 -24.58 1.63 -14.18
N CYS A 225 -23.69 1.54 -13.19
CA CYS A 225 -23.92 0.80 -11.94
C CYS A 225 -23.84 1.73 -10.71
N ASN A 226 -24.49 2.89 -10.81
CA ASN A 226 -24.60 3.91 -9.76
C ASN A 226 -26.03 4.47 -9.64
N ASP A 227 -27.07 3.66 -9.88
CA ASP A 227 -28.45 4.12 -9.72
C ASP A 227 -28.86 4.15 -8.23
N PRO A 228 -29.10 5.32 -7.62
CA PRO A 228 -29.53 5.42 -6.22
C PRO A 228 -30.98 4.97 -6.00
N ASN A 229 -31.77 4.79 -7.06
CA ASN A 229 -33.15 4.31 -6.99
C ASN A 229 -33.22 2.78 -6.96
N ASN A 230 -32.13 2.10 -7.35
CA ASN A 230 -31.98 0.65 -7.25
C ASN A 230 -31.36 0.32 -5.87
N PRO A 231 -32.10 -0.34 -4.95
CA PRO A 231 -31.61 -0.58 -3.59
C PRO A 231 -30.38 -1.50 -3.55
N ASP A 232 -30.23 -2.40 -4.51
CA ASP A 232 -29.09 -3.31 -4.57
C ASP A 232 -27.84 -2.58 -5.08
N GLN A 233 -27.96 -1.68 -6.07
CA GLN A 233 -26.82 -0.86 -6.52
C GLN A 233 -26.42 0.21 -5.49
N ALA A 234 -27.41 0.85 -4.84
CA ALA A 234 -27.19 1.79 -3.74
C ALA A 234 -26.58 1.11 -2.51
N GLY A 235 -27.01 -0.12 -2.20
CA GLY A 235 -26.43 -0.98 -1.17
C GLY A 235 -25.10 -1.65 -1.54
N GLY A 236 -24.58 -1.42 -2.75
CA GLY A 236 -23.27 -1.88 -3.17
C GLY A 236 -23.15 -3.36 -3.60
N LEU A 237 -24.28 -4.00 -3.91
CA LEU A 237 -24.31 -5.39 -4.35
C LEU A 237 -23.75 -5.52 -5.78
N ALA A 238 -22.55 -6.07 -5.91
CA ALA A 238 -21.85 -6.18 -7.20
C ALA A 238 -22.63 -6.97 -8.28
N SER A 239 -23.48 -7.92 -7.88
CA SER A 239 -24.32 -8.69 -8.82
C SER A 239 -25.53 -7.91 -9.36
N ALA A 240 -25.81 -6.71 -8.85
CA ALA A 240 -26.80 -5.79 -9.41
C ALA A 240 -26.24 -4.95 -10.59
N CYS A 241 -24.97 -5.14 -10.95
CA CYS A 241 -24.34 -4.52 -12.10
C CYS A 241 -24.27 -5.51 -13.28
N PRO A 242 -25.04 -5.33 -14.36
CA PRO A 242 -25.08 -6.28 -15.49
C PRO A 242 -23.77 -6.34 -16.30
N TYR A 243 -22.84 -5.42 -16.06
CA TYR A 243 -21.51 -5.40 -16.67
C TYR A 243 -20.46 -6.20 -15.86
N LEU A 244 -20.78 -6.65 -14.63
CA LEU A 244 -19.92 -7.50 -13.83
C LEU A 244 -20.40 -8.95 -13.85
N THR A 245 -19.47 -9.88 -13.97
CA THR A 245 -19.72 -11.30 -13.67
C THR A 245 -19.24 -11.57 -12.23
N VAL A 246 -20.19 -11.78 -11.34
CA VAL A 246 -19.96 -12.25 -9.97
C VAL A 246 -19.78 -13.77 -9.99
N VAL A 247 -18.76 -14.26 -9.29
CA VAL A 247 -18.48 -15.70 -9.11
C VAL A 247 -18.67 -16.08 -7.65
N ASP A 248 -18.83 -17.36 -7.34
CA ASP A 248 -18.97 -17.79 -5.96
C ASP A 248 -17.64 -17.78 -5.20
N ALA A 249 -17.74 -17.73 -3.87
CA ALA A 249 -16.62 -17.63 -2.96
C ALA A 249 -15.59 -18.76 -3.06
N THR A 250 -16.00 -19.95 -3.49
CA THR A 250 -15.11 -21.10 -3.71
C THR A 250 -14.31 -20.92 -4.99
N THR A 251 -14.96 -20.46 -6.06
CA THR A 251 -14.36 -20.28 -7.38
C THR A 251 -13.26 -19.22 -7.39
N ALA A 252 -13.48 -18.03 -6.83
CA ALA A 252 -12.38 -17.06 -6.75
C ALA A 252 -11.35 -17.43 -5.66
N GLY A 253 -11.76 -18.07 -4.57
CA GLY A 253 -10.83 -18.59 -3.55
C GLY A 253 -9.86 -19.67 -4.07
N ALA A 254 -10.23 -20.35 -5.16
CA ALA A 254 -9.34 -21.23 -5.91
C ALA A 254 -8.39 -20.50 -6.87
N CYS A 255 -8.74 -19.28 -7.33
CA CYS A 255 -7.87 -18.43 -8.12
C CYS A 255 -6.79 -17.78 -7.24
N LYS A 256 -5.66 -18.48 -7.13
CA LYS A 256 -4.45 -17.97 -6.49
C LYS A 256 -3.46 -17.63 -7.59
N ILE A 257 -2.98 -16.38 -7.59
CA ILE A 257 -1.72 -16.07 -8.27
C ILE A 257 -0.69 -17.07 -7.75
N LYS A 258 0.06 -17.72 -8.65
CA LYS A 258 1.11 -18.65 -8.24
C LYS A 258 2.19 -17.83 -7.54
N ASN A 259 2.11 -17.76 -6.22
CA ASN A 259 2.92 -16.86 -5.41
C ASN A 259 4.39 -17.03 -5.78
N VAL A 260 5.08 -15.91 -6.01
CA VAL A 260 6.52 -15.81 -5.70
C VAL A 260 6.64 -15.73 -4.18
N GLU A 261 6.13 -16.77 -3.51
CA GLU A 261 6.49 -17.09 -2.14
C GLU A 261 7.97 -17.49 -2.22
N VAL A 262 8.85 -16.52 -1.96
CA VAL A 262 10.19 -16.86 -1.51
C VAL A 262 10.00 -17.52 -0.16
N THR A 263 9.94 -18.84 -0.19
CA THR A 263 9.48 -19.64 0.94
C THR A 263 10.40 -19.43 2.14
N GLN A 264 9.92 -18.68 3.14
CA GLN A 264 9.96 -19.27 4.47
C GLN A 264 9.13 -20.55 4.36
N SER A 265 9.82 -21.68 4.35
CA SER A 265 9.22 -22.99 4.11
C SER A 265 8.23 -23.29 5.23
N GLN A 266 7.01 -23.67 4.84
CA GLN A 266 5.83 -23.76 5.71
C GLN A 266 5.26 -22.37 6.08
N GLY A 267 3.94 -22.23 5.96
CA GLY A 267 3.26 -20.97 6.28
C GLY A 267 3.45 -20.58 7.74
N ILE A 268 3.19 -19.30 8.06
CA ILE A 268 3.39 -18.74 9.41
C ILE A 268 2.42 -19.42 10.40
N VAL A 269 2.91 -20.47 11.06
CA VAL A 269 2.18 -21.31 12.02
C VAL A 269 2.92 -21.24 13.36
N GLY A 270 2.25 -20.68 14.36
CA GLY A 270 2.83 -20.46 15.69
C GLY A 270 3.67 -19.18 15.83
N PRO A 271 4.29 -18.96 16.99
CA PRO A 271 5.04 -17.73 17.28
C PRO A 271 6.43 -17.72 16.62
N LEU A 272 6.77 -16.62 15.95
CA LEU A 272 8.07 -16.39 15.32
C LEU A 272 9.04 -15.70 16.28
N ALA A 273 10.35 -15.98 16.16
CA ALA A 273 11.39 -15.25 16.91
C ALA A 273 11.61 -13.81 16.39
N THR A 274 11.34 -13.56 15.12
CA THR A 274 11.50 -12.26 14.43
C THR A 274 10.37 -12.04 13.43
N LEU A 275 10.17 -10.80 12.96
CA LEU A 275 9.23 -10.54 11.86
C LEU A 275 9.77 -11.07 10.51
N PRO A 276 8.90 -11.60 9.63
CA PRO A 276 9.27 -12.08 8.30
C PRO A 276 10.04 -11.06 7.43
N GLY A 277 10.90 -11.57 6.54
CA GLY A 277 11.55 -10.76 5.50
C GLY A 277 12.68 -9.84 5.97
N CYS A 278 13.25 -10.10 7.17
CA CYS A 278 14.17 -9.22 7.88
C CYS A 278 13.58 -7.84 8.21
N ASN A 279 12.61 -7.84 9.13
CA ASN A 279 11.94 -6.62 9.60
C ASN A 279 12.18 -6.34 11.09
N PRO A 280 13.39 -5.87 11.49
CA PRO A 280 13.68 -5.56 12.88
C PRO A 280 12.99 -4.26 13.29
N LEU A 281 12.31 -4.28 14.45
CA LEU A 281 11.46 -3.17 14.90
C LEU A 281 12.21 -1.83 14.97
N GLN A 282 11.54 -0.79 14.47
CA GLN A 282 12.05 0.58 14.40
C GLN A 282 10.99 1.55 14.92
N TYR A 283 11.20 2.08 16.12
CA TYR A 283 10.23 2.89 16.87
C TYR A 283 10.15 4.37 16.43
N GLY A 284 10.92 4.77 15.41
CA GLY A 284 10.92 6.14 14.91
C GLY A 284 11.58 7.15 15.86
N PRO A 285 11.10 8.41 15.91
CA PRO A 285 10.00 8.98 15.11
C PRO A 285 10.35 9.11 13.61
N CYS A 286 11.65 9.10 13.30
CA CYS A 286 12.19 9.18 11.94
C CYS A 286 11.78 7.96 11.09
N ASN A 287 11.81 8.13 9.76
CA ASN A 287 11.54 7.03 8.84
C ASN A 287 12.52 5.86 9.04
N ALA A 288 11.97 4.65 9.07
CA ALA A 288 12.70 3.40 9.20
C ALA A 288 13.58 3.11 7.98
N THR A 289 14.74 2.51 8.24
CA THR A 289 15.55 1.84 7.23
C THR A 289 14.82 0.60 6.74
N LEU A 290 14.56 0.53 5.43
CA LEU A 290 14.02 -0.66 4.77
C LEU A 290 15.19 -1.59 4.41
N TYR A 291 15.15 -2.82 4.90
CA TYR A 291 16.16 -3.83 4.59
C TYR A 291 15.78 -4.62 3.33
N PRO A 292 16.74 -4.97 2.45
CA PRO A 292 16.49 -5.91 1.36
C PRO A 292 15.99 -7.25 1.88
N PHE A 293 15.05 -7.88 1.14
CA PHE A 293 14.64 -9.24 1.44
C PHE A 293 15.84 -10.19 1.44
N GLY A 294 15.90 -11.12 2.39
CA GLY A 294 17.00 -12.09 2.51
C GLY A 294 18.26 -11.55 3.19
N THR A 295 18.27 -10.30 3.68
CA THR A 295 19.39 -9.74 4.46
C THR A 295 19.75 -10.66 5.63
N SER A 296 21.00 -11.14 5.66
CA SER A 296 21.53 -12.05 6.66
C SER A 296 22.98 -11.68 7.03
N PRO A 297 23.33 -11.60 8.34
CA PRO A 297 22.44 -11.70 9.48
C PRO A 297 21.47 -10.51 9.54
N CYS A 298 20.20 -10.77 9.84
CA CYS A 298 19.24 -9.70 10.09
C CYS A 298 19.57 -9.02 11.44
N PRO A 299 19.55 -7.68 11.55
CA PRO A 299 19.73 -7.01 12.84
C PRO A 299 18.67 -7.45 13.86
N ALA A 300 19.01 -7.44 15.16
CA ALA A 300 18.04 -7.70 16.22
C ALA A 300 17.08 -6.51 16.46
N THR A 301 17.57 -5.30 16.20
CA THR A 301 16.85 -4.02 16.27
C THR A 301 17.30 -3.16 15.09
N GLY A 302 16.41 -2.36 14.50
CA GLY A 302 16.84 -1.37 13.52
C GLY A 302 17.51 -0.16 14.18
N PRO A 303 18.02 0.80 13.39
CA PRO A 303 18.71 1.98 13.91
C PRO A 303 17.79 2.86 14.76
N THR A 304 18.28 3.28 15.93
CA THR A 304 17.64 4.30 16.77
C THR A 304 17.89 5.69 16.19
N CYS A 305 16.84 6.48 15.99
CA CYS A 305 17.03 7.86 15.51
C CYS A 305 17.47 8.78 16.67
N SER A 306 18.72 9.24 16.65
CA SER A 306 19.27 10.21 17.60
C SER A 306 18.81 11.65 17.30
N GLY A 307 17.49 11.87 17.29
CA GLY A 307 16.87 13.17 17.00
C GLY A 307 16.33 13.84 18.26
N THR A 308 17.04 14.86 18.78
CA THR A 308 16.50 15.75 19.82
C THR A 308 15.29 16.51 19.28
N THR A 309 14.21 16.59 20.06
CA THR A 309 12.97 17.29 19.67
C THR A 309 13.16 18.81 19.65
N THR A 310 13.57 19.35 18.51
CA THR A 310 13.46 20.77 18.19
C THR A 310 12.59 20.95 16.95
N SER A 311 11.35 21.43 17.14
CA SER A 311 10.50 21.84 16.03
C SER A 311 11.13 23.04 15.32
N VAL A 312 11.65 22.83 14.11
CA VAL A 312 12.14 23.91 13.25
C VAL A 312 11.08 24.17 12.19
N VAL A 313 10.42 25.32 12.27
CA VAL A 313 9.53 25.79 11.19
C VAL A 313 10.40 26.13 10.00
N GLY A 314 10.47 25.22 9.03
CA GLY A 314 11.36 25.28 7.89
C GLY A 314 10.88 26.24 6.80
N THR A 315 11.07 27.54 7.00
CA THR A 315 10.80 28.57 5.97
C THR A 315 11.61 28.26 4.71
N THR A 316 10.94 28.17 3.55
CA THR A 316 11.58 27.83 2.28
C THR A 316 12.57 28.92 1.82
N THR A 317 13.86 28.64 1.89
CA THR A 317 14.91 29.42 1.20
C THR A 317 15.72 28.51 0.29
N THR A 318 15.71 28.82 -1.01
CA THR A 318 16.43 28.06 -2.03
C THR A 318 17.90 28.46 -2.06
N THR A 319 18.78 27.62 -1.54
CA THR A 319 20.23 27.74 -1.72
C THR A 319 20.80 26.46 -2.34
N SER A 320 21.36 26.61 -3.55
CA SER A 320 21.97 25.50 -4.28
C SER A 320 23.25 25.04 -3.61
N ALA A 321 23.28 23.78 -3.16
CA ALA A 321 24.50 23.10 -2.71
C ALA A 321 24.87 22.00 -3.70
N THR A 322 26.01 22.16 -4.39
CA THR A 322 26.54 21.17 -5.32
C THR A 322 27.07 19.95 -4.60
N ASN A 323 26.58 18.76 -4.94
CA ASN A 323 27.28 17.50 -4.75
C ASN A 323 27.52 16.83 -6.11
N THR A 324 28.67 16.18 -6.26
CA THR A 324 29.13 15.61 -7.54
C THR A 324 28.47 14.27 -7.86
N GLY A 325 28.33 13.97 -9.16
CA GLY A 325 27.51 12.86 -9.66
C GLY A 325 28.01 11.44 -9.33
N THR A 326 27.20 10.41 -9.59
CA THR A 326 26.99 9.96 -10.98
C THR A 326 25.59 9.40 -11.24
N ALA A 327 25.10 9.59 -12.47
CA ALA A 327 23.85 9.01 -12.96
C ALA A 327 24.12 7.90 -13.99
N THR A 328 23.22 6.91 -14.11
CA THR A 328 23.32 5.82 -15.11
C THR A 328 21.93 5.28 -15.50
N SER A 329 21.03 6.20 -15.90
CA SER A 329 19.70 5.84 -16.43
C SER A 329 19.78 5.35 -17.87
N GLY A 330 19.85 4.03 -18.08
CA GLY A 330 19.68 3.42 -19.39
C GLY A 330 18.21 3.39 -19.82
N THR A 331 17.91 3.73 -21.07
CA THR A 331 16.57 3.54 -21.65
C THR A 331 16.30 2.05 -21.83
N TYR A 332 15.16 1.55 -21.36
CA TYR A 332 14.77 0.16 -21.58
C TYR A 332 14.36 -0.06 -23.05
N LEU A 333 15.07 -0.95 -23.74
CA LEU A 333 14.89 -1.21 -25.17
C LEU A 333 13.98 -2.42 -25.49
N GLY A 334 13.41 -3.07 -24.47
CA GLY A 334 12.60 -4.28 -24.61
C GLY A 334 13.30 -5.56 -24.17
N CYS A 335 12.61 -6.69 -24.32
CA CYS A 335 13.14 -8.03 -24.08
C CYS A 335 13.55 -8.67 -25.41
N TYR A 336 14.71 -9.33 -25.43
CA TYR A 336 15.29 -9.96 -26.62
C TYR A 336 15.66 -11.41 -26.30
N VAL A 337 15.46 -12.32 -27.24
CA VAL A 337 15.90 -13.72 -27.08
C VAL A 337 17.42 -13.77 -27.09
N ASP A 338 18.03 -14.43 -26.10
CA ASP A 338 19.45 -14.84 -26.15
C ASP A 338 19.52 -16.33 -26.50
N ALA A 339 20.24 -16.65 -27.59
CA ALA A 339 20.43 -18.02 -28.06
C ALA A 339 21.68 -18.71 -27.46
N GLY A 340 22.41 -18.02 -26.57
CA GLY A 340 23.59 -18.54 -25.87
C GLY A 340 24.86 -18.57 -26.71
N THR A 341 24.78 -19.04 -27.96
CA THR A 341 25.91 -19.07 -28.92
C THR A 341 25.45 -18.78 -30.36
N PRO A 342 25.83 -17.61 -30.95
CA PRO A 342 26.37 -16.43 -30.26
C PRO A 342 25.34 -15.80 -29.31
N ARG A 343 25.80 -15.13 -28.26
CA ARG A 343 24.91 -14.31 -27.41
C ARG A 343 24.43 -13.07 -28.14
N THR A 344 23.22 -12.62 -27.80
CA THR A 344 22.60 -11.41 -28.40
C THR A 344 23.33 -10.12 -28.02
N LEU A 345 24.04 -10.09 -26.89
CA LEU A 345 25.09 -9.09 -26.62
C LEU A 345 26.47 -9.78 -26.63
N ALA A 346 27.33 -9.36 -27.56
CA ALA A 346 28.72 -9.81 -27.65
C ALA A 346 29.63 -8.83 -26.90
N GLY A 347 30.32 -9.29 -25.86
CA GLY A 347 31.19 -8.44 -25.04
C GLY A 347 31.46 -9.04 -23.66
N TYR A 348 31.61 -8.17 -22.66
CA TYR A 348 31.81 -8.56 -21.26
C TYR A 348 30.56 -9.25 -20.68
N THR A 349 30.78 -10.40 -20.04
CA THR A 349 29.76 -11.17 -19.31
C THR A 349 30.22 -11.40 -17.88
N VAL A 350 29.32 -11.19 -16.91
CA VAL A 350 29.57 -11.46 -15.49
C VAL A 350 28.34 -12.10 -14.85
N THR A 351 28.56 -13.16 -14.08
CA THR A 351 27.54 -13.83 -13.28
C THR A 351 27.72 -13.42 -11.82
N ASN A 352 26.64 -13.03 -11.14
CA ASN A 352 26.65 -12.60 -9.75
C ASN A 352 25.29 -12.93 -9.11
N GLU A 353 25.30 -13.56 -7.95
CA GLU A 353 24.08 -13.98 -7.21
C GLU A 353 23.21 -12.79 -6.76
N VAL A 354 23.77 -11.57 -6.73
CA VAL A 354 23.04 -10.31 -6.45
C VAL A 354 23.00 -9.37 -7.66
N MET A 355 23.04 -9.90 -8.89
CA MET A 355 22.91 -9.08 -10.10
C MET A 355 21.54 -8.40 -10.16
N THR A 356 21.53 -7.10 -10.48
CA THR A 356 20.31 -6.32 -10.70
C THR A 356 20.44 -5.48 -11.96
N ASN A 357 19.33 -5.08 -12.58
CA ASN A 357 19.36 -4.28 -13.81
C ASN A 357 20.17 -2.97 -13.66
N PRO A 358 20.04 -2.18 -12.55
CA PRO A 358 20.89 -1.01 -12.33
C PRO A 358 22.38 -1.36 -12.18
N LEU A 359 22.72 -2.43 -11.47
CA LEU A 359 24.12 -2.88 -11.30
C LEU A 359 24.73 -3.34 -12.63
N CYS A 360 23.97 -4.06 -13.46
CA CYS A 360 24.36 -4.48 -14.80
C CYS A 360 24.63 -3.25 -15.69
N VAL A 361 23.66 -2.33 -15.79
CA VAL A 361 23.78 -1.09 -16.57
C VAL A 361 24.98 -0.26 -16.13
N GLN A 362 25.18 -0.07 -14.82
CA GLN A 362 26.31 0.69 -14.29
C GLN A 362 27.66 0.01 -14.57
N THR A 363 27.73 -1.33 -14.45
CA THR A 363 28.96 -2.10 -14.73
C THR A 363 29.32 -2.03 -16.21
N CYS A 364 28.35 -2.24 -17.11
CA CYS A 364 28.56 -2.13 -18.56
C CYS A 364 28.96 -0.70 -18.98
N ALA A 365 28.31 0.33 -18.42
CA ALA A 365 28.65 1.73 -18.69
C ALA A 365 30.07 2.10 -18.22
N ASN A 366 30.48 1.65 -17.02
CA ASN A 366 31.84 1.85 -16.50
C ASN A 366 32.91 1.14 -17.36
N LEU A 367 32.54 0.10 -18.11
CA LEU A 367 33.39 -0.61 -19.06
C LEU A 367 33.27 -0.10 -20.51
N GLY A 368 32.51 0.98 -20.75
CA GLY A 368 32.38 1.63 -22.05
C GLY A 368 31.38 0.98 -23.04
N TYR A 369 30.54 0.04 -22.59
CA TYR A 369 29.53 -0.59 -23.44
C TYR A 369 28.28 0.30 -23.59
N LEU A 370 27.80 0.43 -24.83
CA LEU A 370 26.57 1.18 -25.16
C LEU A 370 25.28 0.45 -24.73
N TYR A 371 25.35 -0.87 -24.56
CA TYR A 371 24.21 -1.73 -24.20
C TYR A 371 24.57 -2.61 -23.01
N ALA A 372 23.57 -2.92 -22.19
CA ALA A 372 23.65 -3.83 -21.07
C ALA A 372 22.41 -4.74 -21.10
N GLY A 373 22.53 -5.97 -20.62
CA GLY A 373 21.45 -6.95 -20.61
C GLY A 373 21.61 -7.95 -19.48
N THR A 374 20.54 -8.17 -18.73
CA THR A 374 20.38 -9.25 -17.77
C THR A 374 19.55 -10.37 -18.40
N GLY A 375 19.80 -11.60 -17.99
CA GLY A 375 19.11 -12.80 -18.44
C GLY A 375 19.53 -14.00 -17.59
N ASP A 376 18.64 -14.99 -17.54
CA ASP A 376 18.75 -16.20 -16.71
C ASP A 376 19.39 -17.38 -17.47
#